data_AF-A0A9P9ICV2-F1
#
_entry.id   AF-A0A9P9ICV2-F1
#
_cell.length_a   1.000
_cell.length_b   1.000
_cell.length_c   1.000
_cell.angle_alpha   90.00
_cell.angle_beta   90.00
_cell.angle_gamma   90.00
#
_symmetry.space_group_name_H-M   'P 1'
#
loop_
_entity.id
_entity.type
_entity.pdbx_description
1 polymer ?
#
loop_
_entity_poly.entity_id
_entity_poly.type
_entity_poly.pdbx_seq_one_letter_code
_entity_poly.pdbx_strand_id
1 'polypeptide(L)'
;MYKARVFAQKQRNPCLSYLYEYLCQPHPAKDRSRIVALDFFNSQSAPLARDIPVFGLINELQSNSDAQSIASSSPGEIRKGRLLLIEDISNLTMEELGNHYNIDPFFFASYMQQAWRKTGTQSPSLCSLPSQEKKQNFLPLAYHRTLSFRRQNEPLSSMLRNCNHQRKVVLLPSMQGQTIGLAQHCCSILLIAKPKEEWIGIVLVDPAITDDYLPSRHQGAIPADQHSVPYLGGCEDFITHSPSNEPNLTIFPPFQGILDELVHQWGQSAPTNFNVDAPTLASISYYPLKIVASEWVNYASVMSFSIREYELSSQKSGDLIAELEKLNVNLRLLQGWRRRVISTQAKIKRAIRFITFFSDNLKPNDDFKGLLEDYEFLKSEIGEYAKRLEAMVPLVTSAVALIESRRSLVETANVTRLTILAMVFVPLSFVAGLFSMSDGYRPGGSLFWVYFAVAVPIVVVVGLVAKPPKTAIQTLRRRFNAFFKA
;
A
#
# COMPACT_ATOMS: atom_id res chain seq x y z
N MET A 1 -13.55 -26.02 -19.20
CA MET A 1 -14.95 -25.76 -18.73
C MET A 1 -15.01 -24.72 -17.62
N TYR A 2 -13.99 -24.63 -16.74
CA TYR A 2 -13.94 -23.64 -15.66
C TYR A 2 -14.18 -22.19 -16.10
N LYS A 3 -13.50 -21.72 -17.15
CA LYS A 3 -13.68 -20.38 -17.73
C LYS A 3 -15.12 -20.05 -18.10
N ALA A 4 -15.88 -21.00 -18.65
CA ALA A 4 -17.29 -20.81 -18.98
C ALA A 4 -18.16 -20.67 -17.72
N ARG A 5 -17.83 -21.39 -16.64
CA ARG A 5 -18.47 -21.21 -15.33
C ARG A 5 -18.19 -19.83 -14.76
N VAL A 6 -16.94 -19.36 -14.84
CA VAL A 6 -16.57 -17.99 -14.40
C VAL A 6 -17.36 -16.95 -15.20
N PHE A 7 -17.49 -17.13 -16.53
CA PHE A 7 -18.28 -16.25 -17.38
C PHE A 7 -19.77 -16.19 -16.97
N ALA A 8 -20.39 -17.33 -16.73
CA ALA A 8 -21.78 -17.39 -16.28
C ALA A 8 -21.98 -16.72 -14.92
N GLN A 9 -21.06 -16.93 -13.97
CA GLN A 9 -21.13 -16.30 -12.66
C GLN A 9 -20.83 -14.80 -12.68
N LYS A 10 -19.96 -14.34 -13.59
CA LYS A 10 -19.63 -12.91 -13.78
C LYS A 10 -20.87 -12.06 -14.07
N GLN A 11 -21.86 -12.61 -14.79
CA GLN A 11 -23.11 -11.89 -15.08
C GLN A 11 -23.89 -11.51 -13.82
N ARG A 12 -23.84 -12.37 -12.79
CA ARG A 12 -24.47 -12.11 -11.48
C ARG A 12 -23.53 -11.41 -10.50
N ASN A 13 -22.23 -11.63 -10.64
CA ASN A 13 -21.18 -11.16 -9.74
C ASN A 13 -20.12 -10.37 -10.51
N PRO A 14 -20.29 -9.04 -10.67
CA PRO A 14 -19.35 -8.20 -11.43
C PRO A 14 -17.91 -8.22 -10.91
N CYS A 15 -17.69 -8.59 -9.65
CA CYS A 15 -16.35 -8.71 -9.05
C CYS A 15 -15.49 -9.81 -9.70
N LEU A 16 -16.08 -10.76 -10.42
CA LEU A 16 -15.37 -11.82 -11.14
C LEU A 16 -14.84 -11.37 -12.51
N SER A 17 -15.12 -10.12 -12.93
CA SER A 17 -14.72 -9.61 -14.24
C SER A 17 -13.22 -9.69 -14.48
N TYR A 18 -12.44 -9.39 -13.45
CA TYR A 18 -10.98 -9.41 -13.53
C TYR A 18 -10.40 -10.82 -13.65
N LEU A 19 -10.94 -11.77 -12.89
CA LEU A 19 -10.56 -13.19 -13.01
C LEU A 19 -10.86 -13.70 -14.42
N TYR A 20 -12.03 -13.39 -14.98
CA TYR A 20 -12.38 -13.78 -16.33
C TYR A 20 -11.44 -13.18 -17.39
N GLU A 21 -11.09 -11.90 -17.26
CA GLU A 21 -10.11 -11.25 -18.15
C GLU A 21 -8.75 -11.94 -18.10
N TYR A 22 -8.29 -12.34 -16.91
CA TYR A 22 -7.03 -13.03 -16.72
C TYR A 22 -7.02 -14.45 -17.32
N LEU A 23 -8.09 -15.22 -17.11
CA LEU A 23 -8.26 -16.53 -17.76
C LEU A 23 -8.44 -16.42 -19.30
N CYS A 24 -8.71 -15.22 -19.82
CA CYS A 24 -8.74 -14.97 -21.26
C CYS A 24 -7.36 -14.66 -21.88
N GLN A 25 -6.37 -14.32 -21.07
CA GLN A 25 -5.03 -14.02 -21.57
C GLN A 25 -4.32 -15.29 -22.08
N PRO A 26 -3.43 -15.17 -23.07
CA PRO A 26 -2.63 -16.31 -23.50
C PRO A 26 -1.82 -16.85 -22.33
N HIS A 27 -1.71 -18.17 -22.22
CA HIS A 27 -0.90 -18.81 -21.21
C HIS A 27 0.56 -18.35 -21.33
N PRO A 28 1.25 -18.10 -20.19
CA PRO A 28 2.65 -17.68 -20.23
C PRO A 28 3.51 -18.77 -20.88
N ALA A 29 4.50 -18.37 -21.69
CA ALA A 29 5.39 -19.29 -22.38
C ALA A 29 6.25 -20.15 -21.42
N LYS A 30 6.46 -19.68 -20.19
CA LYS A 30 7.10 -20.41 -19.10
C LYS A 30 6.30 -20.17 -17.83
N ASP A 31 5.81 -21.24 -17.21
CA ASP A 31 5.16 -21.13 -15.91
C ASP A 31 6.23 -20.90 -14.82
N ARG A 32 5.98 -19.90 -13.99
CA ARG A 32 6.80 -19.54 -12.81
C ARG A 32 6.25 -20.15 -11.52
N SER A 33 5.10 -20.82 -11.59
CA SER A 33 4.49 -21.45 -10.43
C SER A 33 5.38 -22.54 -9.83
N ARG A 34 5.45 -22.59 -8.51
CA ARG A 34 6.05 -23.69 -7.75
C ARG A 34 4.97 -24.33 -6.88
N ILE A 35 4.89 -25.66 -6.91
CA ILE A 35 3.87 -26.42 -6.16
C ILE A 35 4.59 -27.37 -5.21
N VAL A 36 4.21 -27.33 -3.94
CA VAL A 36 4.68 -28.28 -2.92
C VAL A 36 3.47 -28.95 -2.28
N ALA A 37 3.43 -30.28 -2.31
CA ALA A 37 2.45 -31.06 -1.57
C ALA A 37 3.01 -31.47 -0.22
N LEU A 38 2.19 -31.26 0.82
CA LEU A 38 2.38 -31.82 2.15
C LEU A 38 1.37 -32.95 2.31
N ASP A 39 1.85 -34.20 2.25
CA ASP A 39 1.04 -35.40 2.36
C ASP A 39 0.96 -35.87 3.83
N PHE A 40 -0.26 -36.04 4.33
CA PHE A 40 -0.52 -36.50 5.71
C PHE A 40 -0.94 -37.97 5.70
N PHE A 41 -0.18 -38.80 6.40
CA PHE A 41 -0.40 -40.24 6.51
C PHE A 41 -0.85 -40.63 7.91
N ASN A 42 -1.55 -41.78 8.03
CA ASN A 42 -2.03 -42.29 9.32
C ASN A 42 -0.92 -42.66 10.32
N SER A 43 0.30 -42.93 9.85
CA SER A 43 1.44 -43.42 10.64
C SER A 43 2.41 -42.31 11.09
N GLN A 44 2.32 -41.11 10.52
CA GLN A 44 3.32 -40.05 10.68
C GLN A 44 2.72 -38.82 11.36
N SER A 45 3.44 -38.25 12.33
CA SER A 45 3.04 -37.03 13.04
C SER A 45 3.32 -35.75 12.24
N ALA A 46 4.31 -35.77 11.34
CA ALA A 46 4.67 -34.66 10.47
C ALA A 46 4.34 -35.00 9.01
N PRO A 47 3.95 -34.01 8.19
CA PRO A 47 3.66 -34.25 6.78
C PRO A 47 4.93 -34.49 5.97
N LEU A 48 4.82 -35.32 4.92
CA LEU A 48 5.87 -35.51 3.94
C LEU A 48 5.78 -34.40 2.88
N ALA A 49 6.82 -33.56 2.76
CA ALA A 49 6.90 -32.53 1.75
C ALA A 49 7.46 -33.05 0.43
N ARG A 50 6.79 -32.76 -0.68
CA ARG A 50 7.21 -33.13 -2.04
C ARG A 50 6.97 -31.99 -3.02
N ASP A 51 7.99 -31.59 -3.78
CA ASP A 51 7.83 -30.68 -4.92
C ASP A 51 7.07 -31.39 -6.05
N ILE A 52 6.04 -30.73 -6.58
CA ILE A 52 5.21 -31.21 -7.69
C ILE A 52 5.56 -30.43 -8.95
N PRO A 53 5.90 -31.11 -10.07
CA PRO A 53 6.06 -30.43 -11.34
C PRO A 53 4.71 -29.86 -11.80
N VAL A 54 4.72 -28.60 -12.23
CA VAL A 54 3.52 -27.93 -12.78
C VAL A 54 2.99 -28.69 -14.00
N PHE A 55 3.90 -29.19 -14.84
CA PHE A 55 3.53 -30.02 -15.98
C PHE A 55 3.17 -31.44 -15.52
N GLY A 56 1.92 -31.85 -15.76
CA GLY A 56 1.42 -33.15 -15.32
C GLY A 56 0.76 -33.13 -13.95
N LEU A 57 0.48 -31.94 -13.39
CA LEU A 57 -0.27 -31.78 -12.14
C LEU A 57 -1.54 -32.63 -12.11
N ILE A 58 -2.38 -32.55 -13.15
CA ILE A 58 -3.61 -33.36 -13.25
C ILE A 58 -3.29 -34.86 -13.21
N ASN A 59 -2.24 -35.32 -13.88
CA ASN A 59 -1.87 -36.74 -13.89
C ASN A 59 -1.43 -37.20 -12.50
N GLU A 60 -0.77 -36.37 -11.71
CA GLU A 60 -0.39 -36.70 -10.33
C GLU A 60 -1.59 -36.65 -9.36
N LEU A 61 -2.54 -35.76 -9.63
CA LEU A 61 -3.81 -35.70 -8.89
C LEU A 61 -4.70 -36.92 -9.21
N GLN A 62 -4.64 -37.43 -10.44
CA GLN A 62 -5.41 -38.59 -10.92
C GLN A 62 -4.71 -39.94 -10.66
N SER A 63 -3.38 -40.03 -10.76
CA SER A 63 -2.65 -41.30 -10.58
C SER A 63 -2.76 -41.87 -9.17
N ASN A 64 -3.24 -41.07 -8.21
CA ASN A 64 -3.46 -41.47 -6.83
C ASN A 64 -4.93 -41.79 -6.50
N SER A 65 -5.89 -41.60 -7.44
CA SER A 65 -7.23 -42.20 -7.28
C SER A 65 -7.24 -43.70 -7.61
N ASP A 66 -6.22 -44.18 -8.32
CA ASP A 66 -5.95 -45.61 -8.54
C ASP A 66 -4.94 -46.08 -7.48
N ALA A 67 -5.46 -46.56 -6.35
CA ALA A 67 -4.74 -46.97 -5.15
C ALA A 67 -3.82 -48.22 -5.32
N GLN A 68 -3.02 -48.32 -6.40
CA GLN A 68 -2.13 -49.48 -6.63
C GLN A 68 -0.72 -49.19 -7.16
N SER A 69 -0.27 -47.94 -7.33
CA SER A 69 1.04 -47.71 -8.00
C SER A 69 2.10 -46.88 -7.26
N ILE A 70 2.00 -46.68 -5.94
CA ILE A 70 3.16 -46.28 -5.11
C ILE A 70 3.44 -47.39 -4.10
N ALA A 71 3.91 -48.52 -4.62
CA ALA A 71 4.58 -49.56 -3.83
C ALA A 71 6.03 -49.13 -3.56
N SER A 72 6.23 -48.13 -2.70
CA SER A 72 7.54 -47.83 -2.11
C SER A 72 7.48 -47.04 -0.80
N SER A 73 6.45 -47.26 0.03
CA SER A 73 6.58 -47.13 1.48
C SER A 73 5.61 -48.15 2.11
N SER A 74 6.09 -48.81 3.17
CA SER A 74 5.44 -49.75 4.10
C SER A 74 3.99 -50.21 3.78
N PRO A 75 3.70 -51.53 3.72
CA PRO A 75 2.33 -52.02 3.57
C PRO A 75 1.47 -51.60 4.78
N GLY A 76 0.69 -50.51 4.63
CA GLY A 76 -0.19 -49.99 5.68
C GLY A 76 -0.35 -48.46 5.75
N GLU A 77 0.43 -47.67 5.01
CA GLU A 77 0.30 -46.20 5.05
C GLU A 77 -0.84 -45.70 4.16
N ILE A 78 -1.95 -45.29 4.80
CA ILE A 78 -3.09 -44.67 4.12
C ILE A 78 -2.93 -43.14 4.22
N ARG A 79 -2.90 -42.46 3.06
CA ARG A 79 -2.96 -41.00 2.98
C ARG A 79 -4.35 -40.53 3.43
N LYS A 80 -4.38 -39.66 4.43
CA LYS A 80 -5.62 -39.10 5.01
C LYS A 80 -5.97 -37.76 4.38
N GLY A 81 -4.96 -37.01 3.96
CA GLY A 81 -5.15 -35.73 3.29
C GLY A 81 -3.88 -35.13 2.75
N ARG A 82 -4.07 -34.07 1.98
CA ARG A 82 -3.01 -33.38 1.26
C ARG A 82 -3.20 -31.87 1.33
N LEU A 83 -2.13 -31.15 1.62
CA LEU A 83 -2.08 -29.69 1.58
C LEU A 83 -1.17 -29.24 0.42
N LEU A 84 -1.76 -28.64 -0.60
CA LEU A 84 -1.08 -28.09 -1.77
C LEU A 84 -0.71 -26.62 -1.51
N LEU A 85 0.57 -26.34 -1.38
CA LEU A 85 1.13 -24.99 -1.33
C LEU A 85 1.54 -24.58 -2.74
N ILE A 86 0.92 -23.53 -3.28
CA ILE A 86 1.13 -23.08 -4.67
C ILE A 86 1.63 -21.64 -4.63
N GLU A 87 2.87 -21.44 -5.05
CA GLU A 87 3.50 -20.15 -5.20
C GLU A 87 3.33 -19.63 -6.63
N ASP A 88 3.01 -18.33 -6.76
CA ASP A 88 2.84 -17.60 -8.02
C ASP A 88 1.95 -18.32 -9.05
N ILE A 89 0.72 -18.66 -8.68
CA ILE A 89 -0.20 -19.45 -9.50
C ILE A 89 -0.49 -18.82 -10.88
N SER A 90 -0.36 -19.61 -11.95
CA SER A 90 -0.67 -19.21 -13.33
C SER A 90 -2.14 -19.38 -13.72
N ASN A 91 -2.55 -18.75 -14.83
CA ASN A 91 -3.90 -18.93 -15.39
C ASN A 91 -4.18 -20.40 -15.78
N LEU A 92 -3.19 -21.14 -16.30
CA LEU A 92 -3.31 -22.56 -16.64
C LEU A 92 -3.64 -23.38 -15.40
N THR A 93 -2.81 -23.25 -14.35
CA THR A 93 -2.97 -23.98 -13.10
C THR A 93 -4.31 -23.65 -12.41
N MET A 94 -4.77 -22.39 -12.48
CA MET A 94 -6.10 -22.01 -11.99
C MET A 94 -7.23 -22.73 -12.74
N GLU A 95 -7.16 -22.85 -14.07
CA GLU A 95 -8.19 -23.54 -14.84
C GLU A 95 -8.20 -25.05 -14.55
N GLU A 96 -7.03 -25.68 -14.43
CA GLU A 96 -6.89 -27.10 -14.12
C GLU A 96 -7.46 -27.44 -12.75
N LEU A 97 -7.00 -26.75 -11.69
CA LEU A 97 -7.47 -26.97 -10.32
C LEU A 97 -8.94 -26.60 -10.16
N GLY A 98 -9.36 -25.48 -10.77
CA GLY A 98 -10.74 -25.04 -10.76
C GLY A 98 -11.69 -26.05 -11.40
N ASN A 99 -11.26 -26.70 -12.48
CA ASN A 99 -12.04 -27.73 -13.17
C ASN A 99 -12.06 -29.05 -12.41
N HIS A 100 -10.90 -29.50 -11.91
CA HIS A 100 -10.77 -30.80 -11.24
C HIS A 100 -11.48 -30.83 -9.88
N TYR A 101 -11.32 -29.79 -9.05
CA TYR A 101 -11.92 -29.72 -7.72
C TYR A 101 -13.22 -28.90 -7.65
N ASN A 102 -13.72 -28.41 -8.80
CA ASN A 102 -14.94 -27.62 -8.89
C ASN A 102 -14.93 -26.35 -8.01
N ILE A 103 -13.76 -25.71 -7.86
CA ILE A 103 -13.48 -24.60 -6.94
C ILE A 103 -14.38 -23.39 -7.23
N ASP A 104 -14.90 -22.73 -6.19
CA ASP A 104 -15.66 -21.49 -6.34
C ASP A 104 -14.78 -20.35 -6.93
N PRO A 105 -15.16 -19.73 -8.05
CA PRO A 105 -14.42 -18.59 -8.64
C PRO A 105 -14.10 -17.44 -7.68
N PHE A 106 -14.90 -17.27 -6.61
CA PHE A 106 -14.61 -16.27 -5.58
C PHE A 106 -13.27 -16.50 -4.87
N PHE A 107 -12.79 -17.74 -4.76
CA PHE A 107 -11.50 -18.07 -4.17
C PHE A 107 -10.34 -17.43 -4.96
N PHE A 108 -10.22 -17.76 -6.24
CA PHE A 108 -9.19 -17.19 -7.12
C PHE A 108 -9.35 -15.68 -7.28
N ALA A 109 -10.58 -15.20 -7.43
CA ALA A 109 -10.83 -13.76 -7.54
C ALA A 109 -10.39 -12.99 -6.27
N SER A 110 -10.52 -13.60 -5.09
CA SER A 110 -10.09 -12.99 -3.82
C SER A 110 -8.57 -12.96 -3.68
N TYR A 111 -7.86 -13.96 -4.21
CA TYR A 111 -6.39 -13.96 -4.33
C TYR A 111 -5.90 -12.91 -5.34
N MET A 112 -6.62 -12.75 -6.44
CA MET A 112 -6.31 -11.83 -7.54
C MET A 112 -6.65 -10.35 -7.24
N GLN A 113 -6.17 -9.84 -6.11
CA GLN A 113 -6.30 -8.42 -5.81
C GLN A 113 -5.57 -7.57 -6.84
N GLN A 114 -6.28 -6.64 -7.48
CA GLN A 114 -5.69 -5.73 -8.46
C GLN A 114 -4.66 -4.81 -7.78
N ALA A 115 -3.50 -4.63 -8.43
CA ALA A 115 -2.50 -3.63 -8.05
C ALA A 115 -3.06 -2.20 -8.00
N TRP A 116 -4.07 -1.90 -8.83
CA TRP A 116 -4.72 -0.60 -8.93
C TRP A 116 -6.23 -0.77 -9.01
N ARG A 117 -6.98 0.02 -8.23
CA ARG A 117 -8.43 0.06 -8.33
C ARG A 117 -8.82 0.66 -9.67
N LYS A 118 -9.49 -0.10 -10.53
CA LYS A 118 -10.23 0.44 -11.67
C LYS A 118 -11.64 0.83 -11.21
N THR A 119 -12.12 2.00 -11.62
CA THR A 119 -13.47 2.49 -11.29
C THR A 119 -14.59 1.57 -11.80
N GLY A 120 -14.34 0.83 -12.88
CA GLY A 120 -15.30 -0.11 -13.48
C GLY A 120 -15.28 -1.54 -12.92
N THR A 121 -14.45 -1.87 -11.93
CA THR A 121 -14.38 -3.24 -11.38
C THR A 121 -14.45 -3.25 -9.86
N GLN A 122 -15.37 -4.04 -9.32
CA GLN A 122 -15.45 -4.27 -7.89
C GLN A 122 -14.46 -5.37 -7.44
N SER A 123 -13.88 -5.23 -6.26
CA SER A 123 -13.03 -6.29 -5.67
C SER A 123 -13.85 -7.22 -4.78
N PRO A 124 -13.63 -8.55 -4.80
CA PRO A 124 -14.39 -9.51 -3.97
C PRO A 124 -14.40 -9.18 -2.47
N SER A 125 -13.31 -8.63 -1.95
CA SER A 125 -13.19 -8.21 -0.55
C SER A 125 -14.11 -7.06 -0.13
N LEU A 126 -14.65 -6.29 -1.08
CA LEU A 126 -15.55 -5.16 -0.82
C LEU A 126 -17.02 -5.53 -1.04
N CYS A 127 -17.30 -6.63 -1.73
CA CYS A 127 -18.68 -7.07 -2.04
C CYS A 127 -19.18 -8.15 -1.09
N SER A 128 -18.29 -8.87 -0.41
CA SER A 128 -18.67 -9.97 0.48
C SER A 128 -19.20 -9.43 1.82
N LEU A 129 -20.38 -9.90 2.20
CA LEU A 129 -20.96 -9.60 3.50
C LEU A 129 -20.45 -10.57 4.57
N PRO A 130 -20.35 -10.17 5.85
CA PRO A 130 -19.88 -11.05 6.92
C PRO A 130 -20.68 -12.36 7.05
N SER A 131 -21.99 -12.33 6.76
CA SER A 131 -22.85 -13.53 6.77
C SER A 131 -22.54 -14.51 5.64
N GLN A 132 -22.03 -14.02 4.51
CA GLN A 132 -21.56 -14.84 3.39
C GLN A 132 -20.17 -15.39 3.67
N GLU A 133 -19.27 -14.58 4.24
CA GLU A 133 -17.92 -15.00 4.64
C GLU A 133 -17.95 -16.19 5.60
N LYS A 134 -18.92 -16.23 6.53
CA LYS A 134 -19.12 -17.38 7.45
C LYS A 134 -19.47 -18.70 6.76
N LYS A 135 -20.03 -18.66 5.56
CA LYS A 135 -20.43 -19.85 4.78
C LYS A 135 -19.38 -20.28 3.77
N GLN A 136 -18.29 -19.54 3.65
CA GLN A 136 -17.22 -19.83 2.69
C GLN A 136 -16.25 -20.86 3.28
N ASN A 137 -15.74 -21.74 2.43
CA ASN A 137 -14.73 -22.73 2.78
C ASN A 137 -13.30 -22.23 2.49
N PHE A 138 -13.12 -20.92 2.32
CA PHE A 138 -11.83 -20.31 2.03
C PHE A 138 -11.63 -19.00 2.80
N LEU A 139 -10.36 -18.66 3.01
CA LEU A 139 -9.91 -17.46 3.72
C LEU A 139 -8.85 -16.72 2.87
N PRO A 140 -9.16 -15.53 2.33
CA PRO A 140 -8.17 -14.66 1.72
C PRO A 140 -7.53 -13.72 2.74
N LEU A 141 -6.22 -13.80 2.88
CA LEU A 141 -5.37 -12.98 3.73
C LEU A 141 -4.52 -12.05 2.87
N ALA A 142 -5.00 -10.82 2.67
CA ALA A 142 -4.23 -9.81 1.97
C ALA A 142 -3.49 -8.91 2.96
N TYR A 143 -2.19 -8.78 2.77
CA TYR A 143 -1.30 -8.02 3.66
C TYR A 143 -0.30 -7.19 2.86
N HIS A 144 0.58 -6.48 3.54
CA HIS A 144 1.69 -5.78 2.90
C HIS A 144 2.98 -6.20 3.58
N ARG A 145 3.93 -6.67 2.79
CA ARG A 145 5.29 -6.95 3.24
C ARG A 145 6.10 -5.66 3.19
N THR A 146 6.83 -5.37 4.25
CA THR A 146 7.64 -4.16 4.37
C THR A 146 9.05 -4.43 3.84
N LEU A 147 9.54 -3.51 3.00
CA LEU A 147 10.84 -3.62 2.35
C LEU A 147 11.67 -2.37 2.62
N SER A 148 12.98 -2.55 2.70
CA SER A 148 13.95 -1.48 2.64
C SER A 148 14.66 -1.52 1.30
N PHE A 149 14.77 -0.35 0.69
CA PHE A 149 15.51 -0.09 -0.53
C PHE A 149 16.65 0.87 -0.21
N ARG A 150 17.77 0.70 -0.92
CA ARG A 150 18.89 1.65 -0.85
C ARG A 150 18.42 3.06 -1.26
N ARG A 151 19.00 4.10 -0.64
CA ARG A 151 18.70 5.51 -0.96
C ARG A 151 18.69 5.74 -2.46
N GLN A 152 17.60 6.29 -2.97
CA GLN A 152 17.46 6.67 -4.37
C GLN A 152 17.64 8.17 -4.53
N ASN A 153 18.28 8.57 -5.64
CA ASN A 153 18.40 9.97 -6.04
C ASN A 153 17.14 10.48 -6.75
N GLU A 154 16.34 9.59 -7.34
CA GLU A 154 15.07 9.95 -8.00
C GLU A 154 13.85 9.51 -7.17
N PRO A 155 12.81 10.36 -7.05
CA PRO A 155 11.63 10.04 -6.26
C PRO A 155 10.69 9.08 -7.02
N LEU A 156 10.91 7.78 -6.88
CA LEU A 156 9.93 6.78 -7.31
C LEU A 156 8.80 6.69 -6.27
N SER A 157 7.56 6.85 -6.73
CA SER A 157 6.33 6.72 -5.93
C SER A 157 5.74 5.29 -5.83
N SER A 158 5.91 4.44 -6.85
CA SER A 158 5.42 3.06 -6.85
C SER A 158 6.04 2.20 -7.94
N MET A 159 6.22 0.90 -7.69
CA MET A 159 6.67 -0.11 -8.66
C MET A 159 5.68 -1.27 -8.72
N LEU A 160 5.87 -2.18 -9.67
CA LEU A 160 5.15 -3.44 -9.77
C LEU A 160 6.13 -4.61 -9.63
N ARG A 161 5.71 -5.69 -8.99
CA ARG A 161 6.48 -6.93 -8.92
C ARG A 161 6.27 -7.76 -10.19
N ASN A 162 7.34 -8.38 -10.69
CA ASN A 162 7.27 -9.27 -11.86
C ASN A 162 6.81 -10.69 -11.48
N CYS A 163 5.54 -10.83 -11.12
CA CYS A 163 4.88 -12.09 -10.78
C CYS A 163 3.70 -12.37 -11.74
N ASN A 164 3.25 -13.62 -11.82
CA ASN A 164 2.14 -14.04 -12.70
C ASN A 164 0.88 -13.18 -12.48
N HIS A 165 0.69 -12.70 -11.25
CA HIS A 165 -0.32 -11.71 -10.93
C HIS A 165 0.30 -10.47 -10.28
N GLN A 166 0.46 -9.40 -11.07
CA GLN A 166 1.21 -8.20 -10.70
C GLN A 166 0.78 -7.60 -9.35
N ARG A 167 1.74 -7.48 -8.43
CA ARG A 167 1.56 -6.86 -7.11
C ARG A 167 2.18 -5.46 -7.08
N LYS A 168 1.49 -4.53 -6.44
CA LYS A 168 1.98 -3.16 -6.30
C LYS A 168 2.95 -3.03 -5.13
N VAL A 169 4.04 -2.29 -5.36
CA VAL A 169 4.95 -1.80 -4.32
C VAL A 169 4.79 -0.29 -4.22
N VAL A 170 4.39 0.22 -3.06
CA VAL A 170 4.36 1.67 -2.80
C VAL A 170 5.64 2.06 -2.10
N LEU A 171 6.38 3.01 -2.66
CA LEU A 171 7.57 3.55 -2.01
C LEU A 171 7.17 4.76 -1.16
N LEU A 172 7.61 4.74 0.09
CA LEU A 172 7.55 5.87 1.01
C LEU A 172 8.79 6.74 0.78
N PRO A 173 8.77 8.02 1.17
CA PRO A 173 9.95 8.88 1.03
C PRO A 173 11.17 8.29 1.72
N SER A 174 12.36 8.65 1.24
CA SER A 174 13.58 8.24 1.90
C SER A 174 13.67 8.86 3.29
N MET A 175 13.87 7.99 4.28
CA MET A 175 14.05 8.32 5.68
C MET A 175 15.46 7.86 6.07
N GLN A 176 16.29 8.76 6.60
CA GLN A 176 17.64 8.42 7.10
C GLN A 176 18.53 7.64 6.10
N GLY A 177 18.36 7.84 4.79
CA GLY A 177 19.15 7.17 3.76
C GLY A 177 18.66 5.77 3.36
N GLN A 178 17.46 5.37 3.79
CA GLN A 178 16.77 4.19 3.27
C GLN A 178 15.38 4.59 2.75
N THR A 179 14.88 3.90 1.74
CA THR A 179 13.54 4.11 1.20
C THR A 179 12.70 2.90 1.58
N ILE A 180 11.63 3.11 2.33
CA ILE A 180 10.77 2.00 2.77
C ILE A 180 9.71 1.74 1.70
N GLY A 181 9.54 0.49 1.28
CA GLY A 181 8.46 0.07 0.40
C GLY A 181 7.44 -0.82 1.08
N LEU A 182 6.19 -0.72 0.62
CA LEU A 182 5.06 -1.53 1.04
C LEU A 182 4.63 -2.39 -0.16
N ALA A 183 5.02 -3.66 -0.17
CA ALA A 183 4.71 -4.61 -1.23
C ALA A 183 3.42 -5.36 -0.92
N GLN A 184 2.40 -5.19 -1.76
CA GLN A 184 1.14 -5.91 -1.64
C GLN A 184 1.39 -7.42 -1.76
N HIS A 185 0.86 -8.18 -0.80
CA HIS A 185 0.87 -9.63 -0.82
C HIS A 185 -0.53 -10.21 -0.54
N CYS A 186 -0.76 -11.43 -1.00
CA CYS A 186 -1.94 -12.21 -0.70
C CYS A 186 -1.58 -13.67 -0.41
N CYS A 187 -2.18 -14.23 0.63
CA CYS A 187 -2.21 -15.66 0.91
C CYS A 187 -3.68 -16.08 0.94
N SER A 188 -4.09 -17.08 0.15
CA SER A 188 -5.48 -17.55 0.14
C SER A 188 -5.55 -19.04 0.44
N ILE A 189 -6.31 -19.40 1.47
CA ILE A 189 -6.44 -20.77 1.96
C ILE A 189 -7.82 -21.30 1.58
N LEU A 190 -7.90 -22.52 1.06
CA LEU A 190 -9.15 -23.23 0.74
C LEU A 190 -9.07 -24.63 1.32
N LEU A 191 -10.16 -25.10 1.93
CA LEU A 191 -10.33 -26.48 2.35
C LEU A 191 -11.45 -27.14 1.55
N ILE A 192 -11.15 -28.29 0.97
CA ILE A 192 -12.10 -29.17 0.30
C ILE A 192 -12.11 -30.49 1.04
N ALA A 193 -13.11 -30.68 1.88
CA ALA A 193 -13.34 -31.94 2.59
C ALA A 193 -14.67 -32.52 2.13
N LYS A 194 -14.65 -33.77 1.68
CA LYS A 194 -15.86 -34.55 1.37
C LYS A 194 -15.92 -35.76 2.31
N PRO A 195 -17.11 -36.22 2.71
CA PRO A 195 -17.24 -37.36 3.58
C PRO A 195 -16.64 -38.61 2.93
N LYS A 196 -15.75 -39.33 3.65
CA LYS A 196 -15.10 -40.59 3.23
C LYS A 196 -14.09 -40.49 2.08
N GLU A 197 -13.85 -39.29 1.55
CA GLU A 197 -12.75 -39.03 0.62
C GLU A 197 -11.58 -38.38 1.37
N GLU A 198 -10.40 -38.44 0.77
CA GLU A 198 -9.25 -37.64 1.19
C GLU A 198 -9.60 -36.15 1.17
N TRP A 199 -9.23 -35.42 2.22
CA TRP A 199 -9.37 -33.97 2.23
C TRP A 199 -8.20 -33.30 1.52
N ILE A 200 -8.49 -32.15 0.89
CA ILE A 200 -7.50 -31.39 0.14
C ILE A 200 -7.54 -29.93 0.59
N GLY A 201 -6.41 -29.47 1.11
CA GLY A 201 -6.16 -28.06 1.37
C GLY A 201 -5.39 -27.44 0.22
N ILE A 202 -5.76 -26.23 -0.19
CA ILE A 202 -5.02 -25.45 -1.20
C ILE A 202 -4.66 -24.10 -0.58
N VAL A 203 -3.37 -23.78 -0.56
CA VAL A 203 -2.85 -22.49 -0.07
C VAL A 203 -2.13 -21.83 -1.24
N LEU A 204 -2.69 -20.72 -1.71
CA LEU A 204 -2.08 -19.88 -2.73
C LEU A 204 -1.23 -18.82 -2.04
N VAL A 205 0.02 -18.69 -2.45
CA VAL A 205 0.94 -17.69 -1.95
C VAL A 205 1.59 -16.90 -3.07
N ASP A 206 1.95 -15.65 -2.78
CA ASP A 206 2.75 -14.84 -3.70
C ASP A 206 4.23 -15.28 -3.65
N PRO A 207 4.99 -15.08 -4.76
CA PRO A 207 6.38 -15.49 -4.82
C PRO A 207 7.27 -14.78 -3.81
N ALA A 208 8.43 -15.38 -3.53
CA ALA A 208 9.55 -14.71 -2.87
C ALA A 208 9.87 -13.35 -3.50
N ILE A 209 10.40 -12.43 -2.69
CA ILE A 209 10.73 -11.08 -3.17
C ILE A 209 12.03 -11.14 -3.96
N THR A 210 11.95 -10.77 -5.23
CA THR A 210 13.08 -10.65 -6.15
C THR A 210 13.30 -9.18 -6.50
N ASP A 211 14.51 -8.85 -6.95
CA ASP A 211 14.88 -7.50 -7.38
C ASP A 211 14.40 -7.16 -8.81
N ASP A 212 13.51 -7.98 -9.37
CA ASP A 212 12.93 -7.80 -10.70
C ASP A 212 11.61 -7.01 -10.61
N TYR A 213 11.73 -5.69 -10.75
CA TYR A 213 10.63 -4.74 -10.67
C TYR A 213 10.24 -4.17 -12.04
N LEU A 214 8.94 -4.01 -12.27
CA LEU A 214 8.36 -3.41 -13.46
C LEU A 214 7.90 -1.96 -13.18
N PRO A 215 8.06 -1.04 -14.14
CA PRO A 215 7.66 0.36 -13.98
C PRO A 215 6.14 0.48 -13.78
N SER A 216 5.75 1.45 -12.95
CA SER A 216 4.33 1.81 -12.76
C SER A 216 3.82 2.66 -13.93
N ARG A 217 2.49 2.69 -14.13
CA ARG A 217 1.79 3.36 -15.26
C ARG A 217 2.15 4.82 -15.51
N HIS A 218 2.72 5.50 -14.51
CA HIS A 218 3.05 6.93 -14.54
C HIS A 218 4.54 7.20 -14.30
N GLN A 219 5.40 6.18 -14.37
CA GLN A 219 6.83 6.30 -14.12
C GLN A 219 7.64 5.91 -15.35
N GLY A 220 8.81 6.54 -15.49
CA GLY A 220 9.83 6.17 -16.48
C GLY A 220 10.51 4.85 -16.16
N ALA A 221 11.68 4.62 -16.76
CA ALA A 221 12.49 3.44 -16.51
C ALA A 221 12.87 3.32 -15.02
N ILE A 222 12.82 2.10 -14.48
CA ILE A 222 13.31 1.82 -13.12
C ILE A 222 14.85 1.76 -13.18
N PRO A 223 15.56 2.32 -12.18
CA PRO A 223 17.01 2.14 -12.05
C PRO A 223 17.39 0.65 -12.03
N ALA A 224 18.45 0.28 -12.75
CA ALA A 224 18.87 -1.11 -12.90
C ALA A 224 19.36 -1.78 -11.60
N ASP A 225 19.68 -1.00 -10.56
CA ASP A 225 20.25 -1.46 -9.28
C ASP A 225 19.22 -1.35 -8.13
N GLN A 226 18.09 -2.03 -8.29
CA GLN A 226 16.97 -1.98 -7.34
C GLN A 226 17.01 -3.15 -6.36
N HIS A 227 18.03 -3.20 -5.51
CA HIS A 227 18.11 -4.22 -4.47
C HIS A 227 17.14 -3.93 -3.32
N SER A 228 16.38 -4.94 -2.92
CA SER A 228 15.38 -4.89 -1.85
C SER A 228 15.64 -5.93 -0.78
N VAL A 229 15.54 -5.52 0.47
CA VAL A 229 15.66 -6.41 1.63
C VAL A 229 14.43 -6.27 2.54
N PRO A 230 14.03 -7.31 3.28
CA PRO A 230 13.00 -7.18 4.30
C PRO A 230 13.34 -6.07 5.30
N TYR A 231 12.37 -5.22 5.60
CA TYR A 231 12.55 -4.15 6.58
C TYR A 231 12.84 -4.75 7.97
N LEU A 232 13.81 -4.20 8.70
CA LEU A 232 14.29 -4.72 9.99
C LEU A 232 14.78 -6.18 9.97
N GLY A 233 15.14 -6.72 8.81
CA GLY A 233 15.62 -8.09 8.68
C GLY A 233 14.50 -9.13 8.49
N GLY A 234 13.23 -8.72 8.50
CA GLY A 234 12.09 -9.60 8.25
C GLY A 234 11.26 -9.86 9.50
N CYS A 235 10.54 -10.97 9.51
CA CYS A 235 9.71 -11.38 10.64
C CYS A 235 10.53 -12.21 11.62
N GLU A 236 10.28 -12.03 12.92
CA GLU A 236 10.86 -12.87 13.96
C GLU A 236 10.23 -14.28 13.91
N ASP A 237 11.01 -15.29 14.26
CA ASP A 237 10.51 -16.67 14.33
C ASP A 237 9.51 -16.84 15.47
N PHE A 238 8.38 -17.50 15.18
CA PHE A 238 7.29 -17.72 16.13
C PHE A 238 7.57 -18.80 17.18
N ILE A 239 8.70 -19.48 17.06
CA ILE A 239 9.04 -20.63 17.90
C ILE A 239 9.77 -20.08 19.12
N THR A 240 9.11 -20.13 20.28
CA THR A 240 9.79 -19.97 21.56
C THR A 240 10.85 -21.07 21.65
N HIS A 241 12.12 -20.70 21.50
CA HIS A 241 13.22 -21.60 21.76
C HIS A 241 12.99 -22.25 23.14
N SER A 242 12.73 -23.56 23.16
CA SER A 242 12.98 -24.30 24.38
C SER A 242 14.46 -24.09 24.71
N PRO A 243 14.83 -23.79 25.97
CA PRO A 243 16.22 -23.66 26.36
C PRO A 243 16.86 -25.06 26.34
N SER A 244 17.15 -25.58 25.14
CA SER A 244 17.88 -26.83 24.93
C SER A 244 19.37 -26.51 24.83
N ASN A 245 20.14 -27.10 25.73
CA ASN A 245 21.60 -27.03 25.86
C ASN A 245 22.39 -27.66 24.69
N GLU A 246 21.92 -27.55 23.45
CA GLU A 246 22.57 -28.14 22.27
C GLU A 246 23.16 -27.03 21.39
N PRO A 247 24.49 -27.01 21.14
CA PRO A 247 25.17 -25.93 20.42
C PRO A 247 25.03 -26.03 18.89
N ASN A 248 24.16 -26.90 18.37
CA ASN A 248 23.94 -27.06 16.94
C ASN A 248 22.80 -26.15 16.46
N LEU A 249 22.99 -24.84 16.58
CA LEU A 249 22.21 -23.85 15.84
C LEU A 249 22.56 -23.99 14.35
N THR A 250 21.85 -24.85 13.63
CA THR A 250 21.78 -24.73 12.17
C THR A 250 21.21 -23.35 11.87
N ILE A 251 22.09 -22.40 11.55
CA ILE A 251 21.73 -21.05 11.09
C ILE A 251 21.05 -21.24 9.74
N PHE A 252 19.72 -21.36 9.75
CA PHE A 252 18.95 -21.36 8.52
C PHE A 252 19.02 -19.97 7.91
N PRO A 253 19.26 -19.84 6.58
CA PRO A 253 19.16 -18.56 5.92
C PRO A 253 17.72 -18.02 6.09
N PRO A 254 17.54 -16.70 6.26
CA PRO A 254 16.21 -16.10 6.43
C PRO A 254 15.29 -16.51 5.26
N PHE A 255 14.06 -16.91 5.57
CA PHE A 255 13.09 -17.35 4.56
C PHE A 255 12.85 -16.24 3.52
N GLN A 256 13.21 -16.54 2.26
CA GLN A 256 13.02 -15.59 1.15
C GLN A 256 11.55 -15.48 0.73
N GLY A 257 10.78 -16.56 0.88
CA GLY A 257 9.36 -16.66 0.53
C GLY A 257 8.51 -17.32 1.62
N ILE A 258 7.22 -16.99 1.63
CA ILE A 258 6.23 -17.55 2.57
C ILE A 258 5.99 -19.05 2.32
N LEU A 259 6.23 -19.57 1.11
CA LEU A 259 6.08 -20.99 0.82
C LEU A 259 7.07 -21.82 1.64
N ASP A 260 8.35 -21.47 1.58
CA ASP A 260 9.40 -22.21 2.29
C ASP A 260 9.21 -22.12 3.81
N GLU A 261 8.78 -20.95 4.30
CA GLU A 261 8.41 -20.76 5.70
C GLU A 261 7.24 -21.67 6.10
N LEU A 262 6.17 -21.76 5.29
CA LEU A 262 5.04 -22.66 5.57
C LEU A 262 5.46 -24.12 5.57
N VAL A 263 6.25 -24.57 4.58
CA VAL A 263 6.77 -25.95 4.53
C VAL A 263 7.56 -26.26 5.79
N HIS A 264 8.42 -25.33 6.21
CA HIS A 264 9.23 -25.48 7.41
C HIS A 264 8.39 -25.56 8.69
N GLN A 265 7.43 -24.64 8.88
CA GLN A 265 6.57 -24.62 10.07
C GLN A 265 5.74 -25.89 10.20
N TRP A 266 5.14 -26.35 9.09
CA TRP A 266 4.40 -27.62 9.07
C TRP A 266 5.29 -28.84 9.28
N GLY A 267 6.55 -28.80 8.83
CA GLY A 267 7.53 -29.87 9.02
C GLY A 267 8.04 -29.99 10.45
N GLN A 268 8.12 -28.87 11.19
CA GLN A 268 8.56 -28.87 12.58
C GLN A 268 7.49 -29.37 13.55
N SER A 269 6.26 -28.86 13.43
CA SER A 269 5.17 -29.22 14.32
C SER A 269 3.82 -29.04 13.60
N ALA A 270 2.85 -29.90 13.89
CA ALA A 270 1.47 -29.64 13.52
C ALA A 270 0.81 -28.72 14.57
N PRO A 271 -0.14 -27.85 14.18
CA PRO A 271 -0.89 -27.04 15.13
C PRO A 271 -1.61 -27.93 16.16
N THR A 272 -1.71 -27.48 17.41
CA THR A 272 -2.32 -28.28 18.50
C THR A 272 -3.78 -28.68 18.22
N ASN A 273 -4.48 -27.89 17.41
CA ASN A 273 -5.87 -28.13 17.03
C ASN A 273 -6.03 -28.82 15.67
N PHE A 274 -4.93 -29.22 15.03
CA PHE A 274 -4.97 -29.91 13.75
C PHE A 274 -5.28 -31.39 13.96
N ASN A 275 -6.42 -31.82 13.44
CA ASN A 275 -6.79 -33.22 13.37
C ASN A 275 -6.70 -33.69 11.92
N VAL A 276 -5.84 -34.68 11.67
CA VAL A 276 -5.61 -35.26 10.34
C VAL A 276 -6.88 -35.92 9.77
N ASP A 277 -7.74 -36.51 10.60
CA ASP A 277 -8.96 -37.18 10.12
C ASP A 277 -10.10 -36.20 9.80
N ALA A 278 -10.09 -35.02 10.41
CA ALA A 278 -11.14 -34.02 10.26
C ALA A 278 -10.54 -32.60 10.36
N PRO A 279 -9.79 -32.15 9.34
CA PRO A 279 -9.18 -30.84 9.38
C PRO A 279 -10.26 -29.77 9.29
N THR A 280 -10.00 -28.66 9.96
CA THR A 280 -10.82 -27.45 9.85
C THR A 280 -10.07 -26.39 9.07
N LEU A 281 -10.81 -25.50 8.40
CA LEU A 281 -10.20 -24.34 7.73
C LEU A 281 -9.37 -23.48 8.70
N ALA A 282 -9.80 -23.39 9.97
CA ALA A 282 -9.05 -22.75 11.04
C ALA A 282 -7.68 -23.43 11.25
N SER A 283 -7.65 -24.74 11.48
CA SER A 283 -6.40 -25.47 11.71
C SER A 283 -5.38 -25.33 10.57
N ILE A 284 -5.84 -25.35 9.31
CA ILE A 284 -4.95 -25.15 8.14
C ILE A 284 -4.47 -23.70 8.02
N SER A 285 -5.31 -22.74 8.42
CA SER A 285 -4.97 -21.30 8.33
C SER A 285 -4.14 -20.78 9.51
N TYR A 286 -3.83 -21.60 10.51
CA TYR A 286 -3.09 -21.18 11.71
C TYR A 286 -1.72 -20.56 11.38
N TYR A 287 -0.83 -21.28 10.67
CA TYR A 287 0.48 -20.75 10.29
C TYR A 287 0.38 -19.56 9.33
N PRO A 288 -0.44 -19.59 8.25
CA PRO A 288 -0.65 -18.41 7.42
C PRO A 288 -1.10 -17.17 8.21
N LEU A 289 -1.97 -17.33 9.21
CA LEU A 289 -2.42 -16.23 10.06
C LEU A 289 -1.28 -15.70 10.94
N LYS A 290 -0.46 -16.56 11.55
CA LYS A 290 0.72 -16.15 12.32
C LYS A 290 1.73 -15.39 11.47
N ILE A 291 2.09 -15.93 10.30
CA ILE A 291 3.01 -15.26 9.36
C ILE A 291 2.46 -13.87 8.99
N VAL A 292 1.18 -13.80 8.62
CA VAL A 292 0.54 -12.51 8.29
C VAL A 292 0.50 -11.56 9.48
N ALA A 293 0.31 -12.04 10.70
CA ALA A 293 0.35 -11.21 11.91
C ALA A 293 1.73 -10.58 12.12
N SER A 294 2.83 -11.33 11.95
CA SER A 294 4.19 -10.76 12.05
C SER A 294 4.46 -9.67 11.01
N GLU A 295 3.99 -9.87 9.77
CA GLU A 295 4.11 -8.85 8.72
C GLU A 295 3.32 -7.57 9.07
N TRP A 296 2.20 -7.71 9.80
CA TRP A 296 1.47 -6.56 10.32
C TRP A 296 2.19 -5.84 11.46
N VAL A 297 2.96 -6.55 12.30
CA VAL A 297 3.84 -5.93 13.32
C VAL A 297 4.87 -5.05 12.62
N ASN A 298 5.56 -5.60 11.61
CA ASN A 298 6.53 -4.85 10.82
C ASN A 298 5.89 -3.63 10.11
N TYR A 299 4.68 -3.81 9.58
CA TYR A 299 3.90 -2.70 9.00
C TYR A 299 3.58 -1.61 10.04
N ALA A 300 3.20 -1.98 11.27
CA ALA A 300 2.94 -1.05 12.36
C ALA A 300 4.19 -0.26 12.73
N SER A 301 5.37 -0.91 12.79
CA SER A 301 6.65 -0.24 13.01
C SER A 301 6.97 0.79 11.91
N VAL A 302 6.75 0.46 10.64
CA VAL A 302 6.92 1.41 9.52
C VAL A 302 5.98 2.61 9.66
N MET A 303 4.73 2.39 10.08
CA MET A 303 3.76 3.46 10.28
C MET A 303 4.17 4.38 11.44
N SER A 304 4.57 3.81 12.58
CA SER A 304 5.09 4.54 13.74
C SER A 304 6.31 5.39 13.37
N PHE A 305 7.27 4.79 12.67
CA PHE A 305 8.46 5.48 12.17
C PHE A 305 8.11 6.62 11.21
N SER A 306 7.18 6.38 10.28
CA SER A 306 6.72 7.40 9.34
C SER A 306 6.08 8.59 10.06
N ILE A 307 5.25 8.34 11.08
CA ILE A 307 4.61 9.38 11.89
C ILE A 307 5.67 10.24 12.60
N ARG A 308 6.62 9.60 13.27
CA ARG A 308 7.72 10.29 13.98
C ARG A 308 8.54 11.17 13.04
N GLU A 309 8.85 10.68 11.85
CA GLU A 309 9.60 11.47 10.85
C GLU A 309 8.80 12.69 10.37
N TYR A 310 7.48 12.60 10.20
CA TYR A 310 6.67 13.79 9.88
C TYR A 310 6.68 14.84 10.99
N GLU A 311 6.60 14.41 12.25
CA GLU A 311 6.69 15.29 13.42
C GLU A 311 8.05 16.02 13.46
N LEU A 312 9.16 15.30 13.26
CA LEU A 312 10.51 15.87 13.25
C LEU A 312 10.75 16.78 12.03
N SER A 313 10.24 16.40 10.86
CA SER A 313 10.48 17.12 9.61
C SER A 313 9.83 18.51 9.53
N SER A 314 8.94 18.83 10.48
CA SER A 314 8.25 20.11 10.59
C SER A 314 9.11 21.24 11.23
N GLN A 315 10.38 20.97 11.53
CA GLN A 315 11.32 22.02 11.97
C GLN A 315 11.68 22.98 10.83
N LYS A 316 11.69 24.27 11.15
CA LYS A 316 11.77 25.37 10.18
C LYS A 316 13.12 25.42 9.47
N SER A 317 13.11 25.44 8.14
CA SER A 317 14.25 25.81 7.30
C SER A 317 14.04 27.23 6.78
N GLY A 318 15.06 28.08 6.81
CA GLY A 318 14.93 29.51 6.47
C GLY A 318 14.38 29.84 5.07
N ASP A 319 14.26 28.87 4.16
CA ASP A 319 13.66 29.01 2.83
C ASP A 319 12.18 28.60 2.80
N LEU A 320 11.29 29.59 2.69
CA LEU A 320 9.83 29.44 2.62
C LEU A 320 9.36 28.60 1.43
N ILE A 321 10.07 28.61 0.29
CA ILE A 321 9.64 27.87 -0.91
C ILE A 321 9.90 26.38 -0.71
N ALA A 322 11.10 26.02 -0.27
CA ALA A 322 11.46 24.65 0.06
C ALA A 322 10.57 24.09 1.19
N GLU A 323 10.25 24.90 2.21
CA GLU A 323 9.31 24.50 3.26
C GLU A 323 7.91 24.17 2.71
N LEU A 324 7.37 25.02 1.81
CA LEU A 324 6.05 24.81 1.24
C LEU A 324 5.99 23.55 0.38
N GLU A 325 7.00 23.31 -0.46
CA GLU A 325 7.08 22.09 -1.27
C GLU A 325 7.15 20.83 -0.39
N LYS A 326 7.99 20.86 0.64
CA LYS A 326 8.13 19.77 1.61
C LYS A 326 6.82 19.48 2.35
N LEU A 327 6.11 20.51 2.82
CA LEU A 327 4.83 20.34 3.50
C LEU A 327 3.74 19.80 2.56
N ASN A 328 3.71 20.24 1.30
CA ASN A 328 2.78 19.71 0.30
C ASN A 328 3.02 18.22 0.02
N VAL A 329 4.29 17.81 -0.07
CA VAL A 329 4.67 16.39 -0.17
C VAL A 329 4.19 15.61 1.07
N ASN A 330 4.49 16.12 2.26
CA ASN A 330 4.05 15.52 3.53
C ASN A 330 2.52 15.37 3.60
N LEU A 331 1.76 16.39 3.18
CA LEU A 331 0.30 16.32 3.16
C LEU A 331 -0.21 15.22 2.23
N ARG A 332 0.36 15.08 1.02
CA ARG A 332 -0.01 13.99 0.08
C ARG A 332 0.28 12.61 0.69
N LEU A 333 1.39 12.48 1.42
CA LEU A 333 1.78 11.24 2.06
C LEU A 333 0.88 10.89 3.24
N LEU A 334 0.52 11.86 4.09
CA LEU A 334 -0.46 11.70 5.16
C LEU A 334 -1.82 11.25 4.59
N GLN A 335 -2.30 11.88 3.51
CA GLN A 335 -3.52 11.43 2.82
C GLN A 335 -3.37 10.03 2.21
N GLY A 336 -2.17 9.66 1.74
CA GLY A 336 -1.83 8.30 1.32
C GLY A 336 -1.98 7.30 2.46
N TRP A 337 -1.39 7.61 3.61
CA TRP A 337 -1.47 6.78 4.81
C TRP A 337 -2.89 6.66 5.36
N ARG A 338 -3.67 7.76 5.40
CA ARG A 338 -5.09 7.73 5.77
C ARG A 338 -5.89 6.69 4.96
N ARG A 339 -5.69 6.68 3.64
CA ARG A 339 -6.34 5.70 2.75
C ARG A 339 -5.86 4.27 3.02
N ARG A 340 -4.57 4.07 3.30
CA ARG A 340 -3.99 2.76 3.63
C ARG A 340 -4.49 2.21 4.95
N VAL A 341 -4.62 3.06 5.98
CA VAL A 341 -5.14 2.70 7.30
C VAL A 341 -6.56 2.14 7.19
N ILE A 342 -7.45 2.82 6.46
CA ILE A 342 -8.83 2.35 6.26
C ILE A 342 -8.84 0.94 5.64
N SER A 343 -8.01 0.73 4.61
CA SER A 343 -7.89 -0.59 3.98
C SER A 343 -7.28 -1.64 4.91
N THR A 344 -6.32 -1.26 5.74
CA THR A 344 -5.59 -2.16 6.65
C THR A 344 -6.50 -2.61 7.80
N GLN A 345 -7.22 -1.67 8.42
CA GLN A 345 -8.21 -1.98 9.45
C GLN A 345 -9.31 -2.90 8.93
N ALA A 346 -9.75 -2.73 7.67
CA ALA A 346 -10.73 -3.63 7.07
C ALA A 346 -10.19 -5.06 6.91
N LYS A 347 -8.92 -5.21 6.50
CA LYS A 347 -8.24 -6.52 6.37
C LYS A 347 -8.10 -7.22 7.73
N ILE A 348 -7.62 -6.50 8.75
CA ILE A 348 -7.46 -7.02 10.12
C ILE A 348 -8.82 -7.39 10.73
N LYS A 349 -9.84 -6.53 10.58
CA LYS A 349 -11.21 -6.85 11.05
C LYS A 349 -11.76 -8.13 10.41
N ARG A 350 -11.44 -8.41 9.14
CA ARG A 350 -11.87 -9.66 8.48
C ARG A 350 -11.18 -10.88 9.11
N ALA A 351 -9.87 -10.81 9.37
CA ALA A 351 -9.14 -11.87 10.07
C ALA A 351 -9.69 -12.11 11.48
N ILE A 352 -9.92 -11.04 12.26
CA ILE A 352 -10.54 -11.14 13.60
C ILE A 352 -11.90 -11.84 13.51
N ARG A 353 -12.79 -11.41 12.62
CA ARG A 353 -14.11 -12.05 12.46
C ARG A 353 -14.02 -13.54 12.15
N PHE A 354 -13.05 -13.93 11.33
CA PHE A 354 -12.78 -15.33 11.04
C PHE A 354 -12.33 -16.07 12.30
N ILE A 355 -11.31 -15.56 13.00
CA ILE A 355 -10.77 -16.17 14.22
C ILE A 355 -11.86 -16.30 15.29
N THR A 356 -12.63 -15.24 15.55
CA THR A 356 -13.74 -15.26 16.53
C THR A 356 -14.78 -16.32 16.17
N PHE A 357 -15.19 -16.40 14.89
CA PHE A 357 -16.17 -17.39 14.46
C PHE A 357 -15.72 -18.83 14.73
N PHE A 358 -14.43 -19.14 14.58
CA PHE A 358 -13.91 -20.47 14.89
C PHE A 358 -13.62 -20.67 16.38
N SER A 359 -13.19 -19.62 17.08
CA SER A 359 -12.96 -19.66 18.54
C SER A 359 -14.25 -20.00 19.30
N ASP A 360 -15.40 -19.47 18.88
CA ASP A 360 -16.70 -19.77 19.50
C ASP A 360 -17.12 -21.25 19.33
N ASN A 361 -16.58 -21.92 18.31
CA ASN A 361 -16.94 -23.29 17.93
C ASN A 361 -15.91 -24.34 18.39
N LEU A 362 -14.74 -23.93 18.86
CA LEU A 362 -13.64 -24.82 19.27
C LEU A 362 -13.55 -24.94 20.81
N LYS A 363 -13.04 -26.07 21.29
CA LYS A 363 -12.76 -26.26 22.73
C LYS A 363 -11.69 -25.25 23.19
N PRO A 364 -11.74 -24.78 24.45
CA PRO A 364 -10.91 -23.69 24.99
C PRO A 364 -9.46 -24.15 25.29
N ASN A 365 -8.72 -24.62 24.28
CA ASN A 365 -7.29 -24.90 24.39
C ASN A 365 -6.53 -23.95 23.44
N ASP A 366 -5.59 -23.18 24.01
CA ASP A 366 -5.58 -21.71 23.92
C ASP A 366 -4.57 -21.12 22.90
N ASP A 367 -4.39 -21.73 21.72
CA ASP A 367 -3.53 -21.15 20.66
C ASP A 367 -4.27 -20.11 19.80
N PHE A 368 -5.55 -20.35 19.50
CA PHE A 368 -6.37 -19.44 18.70
C PHE A 368 -6.80 -18.20 19.48
N LYS A 369 -6.87 -18.32 20.81
CA LYS A 369 -7.11 -17.19 21.69
C LYS A 369 -5.90 -16.27 21.74
N GLY A 370 -4.68 -16.81 21.85
CA GLY A 370 -3.45 -16.02 21.69
C GLY A 370 -3.40 -15.32 20.34
N LEU A 371 -3.72 -16.03 19.25
CA LEU A 371 -3.81 -15.42 17.92
C LEU A 371 -4.88 -14.32 17.83
N LEU A 372 -6.03 -14.49 18.49
CA LEU A 372 -7.06 -13.47 18.56
C LEU A 372 -6.55 -12.22 19.31
N GLU A 373 -5.90 -12.42 20.45
CA GLU A 373 -5.26 -11.35 21.24
C GLU A 373 -4.22 -10.59 20.39
N ASP A 374 -3.39 -11.30 19.62
CA ASP A 374 -2.41 -10.70 18.69
C ASP A 374 -3.08 -9.81 17.64
N TYR A 375 -4.14 -10.29 16.99
CA TYR A 375 -4.86 -9.51 15.99
C TYR A 375 -5.65 -8.34 16.59
N GLU A 376 -6.18 -8.48 17.80
CA GLU A 376 -6.82 -7.39 18.54
C GLU A 376 -5.81 -6.32 18.96
N PHE A 377 -4.62 -6.72 19.38
CA PHE A 377 -3.48 -5.84 19.64
C PHE A 377 -3.08 -5.09 18.36
N LEU A 378 -2.88 -5.78 17.24
CA LEU A 378 -2.57 -5.13 15.96
C LEU A 378 -3.65 -4.13 15.53
N LYS A 379 -4.92 -4.46 15.76
CA LYS A 379 -6.05 -3.56 15.47
C LYS A 379 -6.02 -2.31 16.35
N SER A 380 -5.71 -2.44 17.64
CA SER A 380 -5.64 -1.30 18.56
C SER A 380 -4.44 -0.42 18.23
N GLU A 381 -3.25 -1.00 18.04
CA GLU A 381 -2.02 -0.28 17.74
C GLU A 381 -2.12 0.53 16.43
N ILE A 382 -2.58 -0.12 15.35
CA ILE A 382 -2.82 0.57 14.07
C ILE A 382 -3.92 1.63 14.21
N GLY A 383 -4.91 1.39 15.08
CA GLY A 383 -5.95 2.36 15.41
C GLY A 383 -5.44 3.59 16.15
N GLU A 384 -4.45 3.45 17.02
CA GLU A 384 -3.84 4.58 17.72
C GLU A 384 -3.00 5.44 16.77
N TYR A 385 -2.14 4.80 15.97
CA TYR A 385 -1.37 5.49 14.94
C TYR A 385 -2.27 6.19 13.91
N ALA A 386 -3.41 5.59 13.56
CA ALA A 386 -4.42 6.22 12.72
C ALA A 386 -4.94 7.53 13.31
N LYS A 387 -5.30 7.55 14.61
CA LYS A 387 -5.78 8.75 15.30
C LYS A 387 -4.71 9.85 15.31
N ARG A 388 -3.46 9.49 15.62
CA ARG A 388 -2.33 10.43 15.59
C ARG A 388 -2.14 11.03 14.19
N LEU A 389 -2.23 10.18 13.17
CA LEU A 389 -2.12 10.61 11.78
C LEU A 389 -3.25 11.56 11.35
N GLU A 390 -4.48 11.27 11.74
CA GLU A 390 -5.63 12.13 11.46
C GLU A 390 -5.53 13.49 12.18
N ALA A 391 -4.96 13.52 13.39
CA ALA A 391 -4.69 14.76 14.12
C ALA A 391 -3.60 15.63 13.46
N MET A 392 -2.64 15.03 12.74
CA MET A 392 -1.59 15.79 12.03
C MET A 392 -2.08 16.46 10.75
N VAL A 393 -3.07 15.88 10.05
CA VAL A 393 -3.59 16.45 8.78
C VAL A 393 -4.00 17.93 8.91
N PRO A 394 -4.83 18.36 9.88
CA PRO A 394 -5.19 19.76 10.04
C PRO A 394 -3.99 20.65 10.45
N LEU A 395 -3.03 20.11 11.22
CA LEU A 395 -1.82 20.85 11.60
C LEU A 395 -0.96 21.19 10.37
N VAL A 396 -0.72 20.21 9.49
CA VAL A 396 0.04 20.43 8.25
C VAL A 396 -0.73 21.35 7.30
N THR A 397 -2.05 21.20 7.21
CA THR A 397 -2.90 22.05 6.35
C THR A 397 -2.85 23.52 6.80
N SER A 398 -2.91 23.77 8.11
CA SER A 398 -2.79 25.14 8.64
C SER A 398 -1.39 25.71 8.45
N ALA A 399 -0.34 24.91 8.61
CA ALA A 399 1.03 25.32 8.31
C ALA A 399 1.22 25.72 6.83
N VAL A 400 0.69 24.93 5.89
CA VAL A 400 0.69 25.25 4.45
C VAL A 400 0.00 26.59 4.19
N ALA A 401 -1.20 26.79 4.75
CA ALA A 401 -1.95 28.04 4.60
C ALA A 401 -1.21 29.27 5.18
N LEU A 402 -0.53 29.10 6.32
CA LEU A 402 0.28 30.16 6.93
C LEU A 402 1.49 30.54 6.08
N ILE A 403 2.18 29.57 5.49
CA ILE A 403 3.34 29.84 4.61
C ILE A 403 2.89 30.50 3.31
N GLU A 404 1.80 30.02 2.70
CA GLU A 404 1.23 30.63 1.50
C GLU A 404 0.79 32.09 1.77
N SER A 405 0.20 32.36 2.94
CA SER A 405 -0.12 33.72 3.38
C SER A 405 1.12 34.61 3.49
N ARG A 406 2.19 34.13 4.15
CA ARG A 406 3.46 34.87 4.26
C ARG A 406 4.08 35.16 2.91
N ARG A 407 4.07 34.17 2.02
CA ARG A 407 4.57 34.32 0.64
C ARG A 407 3.80 35.41 -0.10
N SER A 408 2.47 35.38 -0.03
CA SER A 408 1.62 36.40 -0.66
C SER A 408 1.91 37.81 -0.11
N LEU A 409 2.20 37.95 1.19
CA LEU A 409 2.61 39.23 1.78
C LEU A 409 3.94 39.73 1.22
N VAL A 410 4.93 38.85 1.04
CA VAL A 410 6.23 39.19 0.45
C VAL A 410 6.07 39.59 -1.02
N GLU A 411 5.29 38.84 -1.80
CA GLU A 411 4.98 39.17 -3.20
C GLU A 411 4.25 40.51 -3.31
N THR A 412 3.27 40.76 -2.44
CA THR A 412 2.55 42.05 -2.36
C THR A 412 3.48 43.19 -2.01
N ALA A 413 4.45 42.98 -1.11
CA ALA A 413 5.45 44.00 -0.77
C ALA A 413 6.36 44.31 -1.96
N ASN A 414 6.77 43.30 -2.73
CA ASN A 414 7.57 43.49 -3.95
C ASN A 414 6.78 44.23 -5.04
N VAL A 415 5.51 43.89 -5.26
CA VAL A 415 4.60 44.63 -6.15
C VAL A 415 4.43 46.08 -5.67
N THR A 416 4.33 46.29 -4.35
CA THR A 416 4.23 47.63 -3.78
C THR A 416 5.50 48.45 -4.05
N ARG A 417 6.69 47.85 -3.96
CA ARG A 417 7.95 48.51 -4.30
C ARG A 417 8.00 48.89 -5.79
N LEU A 418 7.61 47.98 -6.68
CA LEU A 418 7.58 48.22 -8.13
C LEU A 418 6.59 49.32 -8.52
N THR A 419 5.40 49.30 -7.94
CA THR A 419 4.37 50.33 -8.20
C THR A 419 4.80 51.70 -7.70
N ILE A 420 5.46 51.79 -6.54
CA ILE A 420 6.07 53.05 -6.07
C ILE A 420 7.11 53.56 -7.07
N LEU A 421 7.97 52.67 -7.59
CA LEU A 421 8.97 53.03 -8.60
C LEU A 421 8.29 53.58 -9.87
N ALA A 422 7.28 52.89 -10.39
CA ALA A 422 6.53 53.32 -11.57
C ALA A 422 5.82 54.67 -11.38
N MET A 423 5.22 54.91 -10.21
CA MET A 423 4.58 56.21 -9.88
C MET A 423 5.56 57.38 -9.93
N VAL A 424 6.85 57.14 -9.67
CA VAL A 424 7.89 58.18 -9.74
C VAL A 424 8.43 58.31 -11.17
N PHE A 425 8.80 57.21 -11.81
CA PHE A 425 9.50 57.26 -13.10
C PHE A 425 8.60 57.55 -14.30
N VAL A 426 7.34 57.07 -14.31
CA VAL A 426 6.45 57.26 -15.46
C VAL A 426 6.14 58.74 -15.71
N PRO A 427 5.71 59.53 -14.70
CA PRO A 427 5.44 60.95 -14.93
C PRO A 427 6.71 61.74 -15.21
N LEU A 428 7.83 61.39 -14.54
CA LEU A 428 9.12 62.05 -14.76
C LEU A 428 9.61 61.84 -16.21
N SER A 429 9.48 60.63 -16.73
CA SER A 429 9.86 60.28 -18.11
C SER A 429 8.96 60.97 -19.15
N PHE A 430 7.66 61.06 -18.87
CA PHE A 430 6.72 61.77 -19.74
C PHE A 430 7.07 63.26 -19.83
N VAL A 431 7.34 63.91 -18.70
CA VAL A 431 7.73 65.32 -18.65
C VAL A 431 9.08 65.55 -19.33
N ALA A 432 10.05 64.66 -19.12
CA ALA A 432 11.33 64.71 -19.83
C ALA A 432 11.17 64.57 -21.35
N GLY A 433 10.33 63.64 -21.81
CA GLY A 433 10.01 63.45 -23.23
C GLY A 433 9.33 64.66 -23.86
N LEU A 434 8.36 65.26 -23.16
CA LEU A 434 7.64 66.46 -23.61
C LEU A 434 8.58 67.66 -23.79
N PHE A 435 9.41 67.95 -22.78
CA PHE A 435 10.32 69.11 -22.83
C PHE A 435 11.57 68.89 -23.69
N SER A 436 11.95 67.64 -23.97
CA SER A 436 13.05 67.31 -24.89
C SER A 436 12.75 67.69 -26.35
N MET A 437 11.49 67.98 -26.70
CA MET A 437 11.08 68.30 -28.07
C MET A 437 11.43 69.74 -28.50
N SER A 438 11.88 70.62 -27.60
CA SER A 438 12.19 72.02 -27.93
C SER A 438 13.54 72.47 -27.39
N ASP A 439 14.29 73.23 -28.20
CA ASP A 439 15.70 73.54 -27.92
C ASP A 439 15.92 74.39 -26.65
N GLY A 440 14.92 75.21 -26.25
CA GLY A 440 15.03 76.13 -25.11
C GLY A 440 15.02 75.47 -23.72
N TYR A 441 14.53 74.24 -23.60
CA TYR A 441 14.39 73.52 -22.32
C TYR A 441 15.41 72.39 -22.14
N ARG A 442 16.38 72.30 -23.06
CA ARG A 442 17.45 71.30 -22.99
C ARG A 442 18.37 71.54 -21.78
N PRO A 443 19.08 70.51 -21.30
CA PRO A 443 20.06 70.65 -20.23
C PRO A 443 21.11 71.71 -20.59
N GLY A 444 21.26 72.75 -19.76
CA GLY A 444 22.14 73.89 -20.00
C GLY A 444 21.48 75.11 -20.64
N GLY A 445 20.20 75.03 -21.04
CA GLY A 445 19.40 76.19 -21.48
C GLY A 445 18.90 77.05 -20.32
N SER A 446 18.55 78.31 -20.61
CA SER A 446 18.07 79.28 -19.60
C SER A 446 16.76 78.87 -18.90
N LEU A 447 15.95 78.01 -19.53
CA LEU A 447 14.64 77.55 -19.04
C LEU A 447 14.65 76.12 -18.49
N PHE A 448 15.82 75.50 -18.31
CA PHE A 448 15.92 74.12 -17.81
C PHE A 448 15.23 73.91 -16.44
N TRP A 449 15.15 74.95 -15.60
CA TRP A 449 14.49 74.88 -14.30
C TRP A 449 12.98 74.58 -14.39
N VAL A 450 12.33 74.91 -15.52
CA VAL A 450 10.89 74.66 -15.75
C VAL A 450 10.57 73.16 -15.70
N TYR A 451 11.50 72.30 -16.10
CA TYR A 451 11.36 70.84 -15.97
C TYR A 451 11.08 70.43 -14.52
N PHE A 452 11.88 70.90 -13.56
CA PHE A 452 11.70 70.57 -12.14
C PHE A 452 10.42 71.17 -11.57
N ALA A 453 10.07 72.39 -12.00
CA ALA A 453 8.85 73.08 -11.58
C ALA A 453 7.57 72.34 -12.01
N VAL A 454 7.61 71.57 -13.10
CA VAL A 454 6.46 70.79 -13.61
C VAL A 454 6.52 69.33 -13.17
N ALA A 455 7.70 68.71 -13.17
CA ALA A 455 7.86 67.29 -12.84
C ALA A 455 7.52 66.98 -11.37
N VAL A 456 7.98 67.80 -10.42
CA VAL A 456 7.76 67.54 -8.98
C VAL A 456 6.27 67.59 -8.60
N PRO A 457 5.49 68.63 -8.98
CA PRO A 457 4.06 68.65 -8.69
C PRO A 457 3.31 67.49 -9.33
N ILE A 458 3.65 67.12 -10.57
CA ILE A 458 2.99 66.00 -11.26
C ILE A 458 3.23 64.68 -10.51
N VAL A 459 4.46 64.40 -10.08
CA VAL A 459 4.77 63.18 -9.30
C VAL A 459 4.00 63.17 -7.96
N VAL A 460 3.89 64.33 -7.29
CA VAL A 460 3.11 64.46 -6.05
C VAL A 460 1.62 64.20 -6.29
N VAL A 461 1.05 64.77 -7.36
CA VAL A 461 -0.37 64.58 -7.72
C VAL A 461 -0.63 63.10 -8.07
N VAL A 462 0.20 62.49 -8.90
CA VAL A 462 0.07 61.06 -9.27
C VAL A 462 0.18 60.17 -8.03
N GLY A 463 1.13 60.46 -7.13
CA GLY A 463 1.28 59.74 -5.87
C GLY A 463 0.06 59.86 -4.94
N LEU A 464 -0.51 61.06 -4.79
CA LEU A 464 -1.70 61.31 -3.97
C LEU A 464 -2.95 60.63 -4.53
N VAL A 465 -3.11 60.62 -5.85
CA VAL A 465 -4.23 59.92 -6.52
C VAL A 465 -4.09 58.41 -6.38
N ALA A 466 -2.87 57.87 -6.54
CA ALA A 466 -2.65 56.43 -6.50
C ALA A 466 -2.64 55.83 -5.08
N LYS A 467 -2.24 56.60 -4.07
CA LYS A 467 -2.33 56.21 -2.65
C LYS A 467 -2.95 57.33 -1.81
N PRO A 468 -4.29 57.47 -1.82
CA PRO A 468 -4.94 58.49 -1.02
C PRO A 468 -4.69 58.25 0.48
N PRO A 469 -4.40 59.30 1.27
CA PRO A 469 -4.11 59.16 2.69
C PRO A 469 -5.31 58.55 3.44
N LYS A 470 -5.03 57.64 4.38
CA LYS A 470 -6.06 56.90 5.14
C LYS A 470 -7.07 57.83 5.84
N THR A 471 -6.62 59.00 6.27
CA THR A 471 -7.48 60.05 6.84
C THR A 471 -8.50 60.54 5.82
N ALA A 472 -8.09 60.89 4.60
CA ALA A 472 -8.99 61.36 3.54
C ALA A 472 -10.05 60.31 3.16
N ILE A 473 -9.68 59.03 3.10
CA ILE A 473 -10.61 57.92 2.83
C ILE A 473 -11.63 57.80 3.97
N GLN A 474 -11.20 57.88 5.23
CA GLN A 474 -12.10 57.82 6.39
C GLN A 474 -13.06 59.01 6.42
N THR A 475 -12.61 60.22 6.10
CA THR A 475 -13.49 61.41 6.04
C THR A 475 -14.47 61.32 4.88
N LEU A 476 -14.05 60.82 3.71
CA LEU A 476 -14.95 60.59 2.58
C LEU A 476 -16.01 59.55 2.92
N ARG A 477 -15.62 58.42 3.52
CA ARG A 477 -16.55 57.35 3.90
C ARG A 477 -17.55 57.81 4.98
N ARG A 478 -17.11 58.66 5.92
CA ARG A 478 -17.99 59.31 6.90
C ARG A 478 -18.97 60.29 6.24
N ARG A 479 -18.52 61.08 5.27
CA ARG A 479 -19.40 62.01 4.51
C ARG A 479 -20.38 61.26 3.61
N PHE A 480 -19.96 60.17 2.98
CA PHE A 480 -20.83 59.35 2.13
C PHE A 480 -21.91 58.62 2.96
N ASN A 481 -21.54 58.06 4.13
CA ASN A 481 -22.50 57.45 5.05
C ASN A 481 -23.44 58.47 5.71
N ALA A 482 -23.02 59.72 5.88
CA ALA A 482 -23.88 60.80 6.35
C ALA A 482 -24.88 61.27 5.28
N PHE A 483 -24.50 61.23 4.00
CA PHE A 483 -25.37 61.62 2.87
C PHE A 483 -26.48 60.59 2.58
N PHE A 484 -26.26 59.31 2.90
CA PHE A 484 -27.28 58.25 2.76
C PHE A 484 -28.18 58.06 3.99
N LYS A 485 -27.88 58.75 5.11
CA LYS A 485 -28.67 58.72 6.35
C LYS A 485 -29.55 59.97 6.55
N ALA A 486 -29.45 60.95 5.64
CA ALA A 486 -30.40 62.05 5.48
C ALA A 486 -31.34 61.72 4.33
#